data_AF-A0A8H6YWY1-F1
#
_entry.id   AF-A0A8H6YWY1-F1
#
_cell.length_a   1.000
_cell.length_b   1.000
_cell.length_c   1.000
_cell.angle_alpha   90.00
_cell.angle_beta   90.00
_cell.angle_gamma   90.00
#
_symmetry.space_group_name_H-M   'P 1'
#
loop_
_entity.id
_entity.type
_entity.pdbx_description
1 polymer ?
#
loop_
_entity_poly.entity_id
_entity_poly.type
_entity_poly.pdbx_seq_one_letter_code
_entity_poly.pdbx_strand_id
1 'polypeptide(L)'
;MLGPLSFLVLSPILLGAATIFQPSANSAKCLTAVSNTDGAAVEIEDCVSGGSTSQNWTITGGTLQLFGTKCLDVTNGVTTNGNKMQIWTCATENTNQMWTVSGNTIQWTGHSSCLDLTNGVTTNGNVMQIWTCTGGINQQWISTTSTSTPSTLQQSLTANGISALFPGNSGYAAAAQAYNQRFTISPAAIAYPTTVQQVSEAVAAGTAQKMQVVARSGGVRLSGALVIDMSMMKAITVRSSNNTALIETGNRLGDIALALNNAGRAIPHGTCPYVGIGGHSGYGGFGFTSRAWGLTLDTIKSATVVLANGTIAAASSTVNTDLFWAIRGASPSFGIVTSIEVQTFAAPASATVFSYKWNMDITTASNAIAALQTFAATNISAQFGAELTFGPGSSSSHVSLELVGAWYGAANLFSSTIAPYLSTLPAPSTSTITPGSYINSVATLAYPQAVNTSTAVEKRDTFYTKSLMTPSDSPMSAAAIKAFVTYMATQGFSSDTDWFVQVELYGGSNSAINAVPLDSTAFAKRDTLFTIQFYASSEGDPALPPYPADGFSFLDGMVSSLVSNSPANWSYGAYLNYADDMLGANASALYYGSHYARLQSIKAAVDPLDTFRFPVGVST
;
A
#
# COMPACT_ATOMS: atom_id res chain seq x y z
N MET A 1 -48.13 -1.43 18.72
CA MET A 1 -48.39 -0.69 17.46
C MET A 1 -47.19 0.20 17.21
N LEU A 2 -46.75 0.33 15.95
CA LEU A 2 -45.35 0.40 15.46
C LEU A 2 -44.76 -1.03 15.43
N GLY A 3 -44.59 -1.77 14.32
CA GLY A 3 -44.53 -1.49 12.89
C GLY A 3 -43.17 -2.01 12.39
N PRO A 4 -43.07 -3.15 11.66
CA PRO A 4 -41.77 -3.70 11.26
C PRO A 4 -41.21 -2.89 10.08
N LEU A 5 -40.01 -2.34 10.26
CA LEU A 5 -39.24 -1.74 9.17
C LEU A 5 -38.64 -2.87 8.31
N SER A 6 -39.24 -3.09 7.16
CA SER A 6 -38.71 -3.92 6.08
C SER A 6 -37.35 -3.38 5.64
N PHE A 7 -36.30 -4.18 5.81
CA PHE A 7 -35.05 -4.00 5.07
C PHE A 7 -35.33 -4.26 3.59
N LEU A 8 -35.32 -3.21 2.78
CA LEU A 8 -35.13 -3.36 1.33
C LEU A 8 -33.72 -3.89 1.14
N VAL A 9 -33.61 -5.19 0.88
CA VAL A 9 -32.46 -5.77 0.20
C VAL A 9 -32.43 -5.09 -1.17
N LEU A 10 -31.50 -4.15 -1.37
CA LEU A 10 -31.15 -3.69 -2.70
C LEU A 10 -30.61 -4.93 -3.45
N SER A 11 -31.46 -5.52 -4.29
CA SER A 11 -31.01 -6.45 -5.32
C SER A 11 -29.81 -5.85 -6.03
N PRO A 12 -28.78 -6.66 -6.39
CA PRO A 12 -27.70 -6.17 -7.23
C PRO A 12 -28.35 -5.56 -8.47
N ILE A 13 -28.09 -4.28 -8.72
CA ILE A 13 -28.41 -3.68 -10.01
C ILE A 13 -27.69 -4.55 -11.02
N LEU A 14 -28.43 -5.36 -11.77
CA LEU A 14 -27.90 -5.96 -12.98
C LEU A 14 -27.47 -4.78 -13.84
N LEU A 15 -26.18 -4.49 -13.86
CA LEU A 15 -25.59 -3.67 -14.90
C LEU A 15 -26.02 -4.31 -16.23
N GLY A 16 -26.82 -3.59 -17.01
CA GLY A 16 -27.23 -4.06 -18.32
C GLY A 16 -25.99 -4.42 -19.14
N ALA A 17 -26.06 -5.49 -19.93
CA ALA A 17 -24.95 -5.93 -20.75
C ALA A 17 -24.44 -4.78 -21.65
N ALA A 18 -23.12 -4.62 -21.72
CA ALA A 18 -22.51 -3.65 -22.62
C ALA A 18 -22.94 -3.96 -24.07
N THR A 19 -23.42 -2.94 -24.75
CA THR A 19 -24.00 -2.99 -26.08
C THR A 19 -23.24 -2.02 -26.97
N ILE A 20 -22.81 -2.52 -28.12
CA ILE A 20 -22.22 -1.70 -29.17
C ILE A 20 -23.32 -1.42 -30.19
N PHE A 21 -23.51 -0.15 -30.54
CA PHE A 21 -24.43 0.26 -31.61
C PHE A 21 -23.65 0.61 -32.87
N GLN A 22 -23.92 -0.12 -33.95
CA GLN A 22 -23.27 0.08 -35.24
C GLN A 22 -24.31 0.55 -36.24
N PRO A 23 -24.05 1.57 -37.09
CA PRO A 23 -25.01 1.95 -38.11
C PRO A 23 -25.14 0.80 -39.11
N SER A 24 -26.38 0.44 -39.49
CA SER A 24 -26.63 -0.65 -40.45
C SER A 24 -25.97 -0.40 -41.81
N ALA A 25 -25.68 0.86 -42.15
CA ALA A 25 -24.95 1.24 -43.35
C ALA A 25 -23.45 0.84 -43.32
N ASN A 26 -22.85 0.67 -42.14
CA ASN A 26 -21.45 0.26 -41.99
C ASN A 26 -21.17 -0.31 -40.59
N SER A 27 -21.10 -1.65 -40.49
CA SER A 27 -20.82 -2.35 -39.23
C SER A 27 -19.37 -2.25 -38.75
N ALA A 28 -18.46 -1.61 -39.49
CA ALA A 28 -17.13 -1.28 -39.00
C ALA A 28 -17.11 0.00 -38.14
N LYS A 29 -18.23 0.74 -38.08
CA LYS A 29 -18.37 1.98 -37.30
C LYS A 29 -19.21 1.74 -36.05
N CYS A 30 -18.91 2.48 -35.00
CA CYS A 30 -19.50 2.36 -33.68
C CYS A 30 -19.93 3.73 -33.15
N LEU A 31 -21.13 3.79 -32.56
CA LEU A 31 -21.62 4.96 -31.84
C LEU A 31 -20.67 5.29 -30.68
N THR A 32 -20.06 6.47 -30.72
CA THR A 32 -18.94 6.85 -29.86
C THR A 32 -19.19 8.22 -29.24
N ALA A 33 -18.90 8.37 -27.95
CA ALA A 33 -18.81 9.69 -27.34
C ALA A 33 -17.37 10.21 -27.41
N VAL A 34 -17.19 11.45 -27.89
CA VAL A 34 -15.87 12.06 -28.12
C VAL A 34 -15.01 12.12 -26.85
N SER A 35 -15.63 12.36 -25.69
CA SER A 35 -14.96 12.40 -24.38
C SER A 35 -15.94 12.17 -23.24
N ASN A 36 -15.45 11.98 -22.02
CA ASN A 36 -16.28 11.87 -20.80
C ASN A 36 -16.54 13.26 -20.16
N THR A 37 -17.06 14.21 -20.94
CA THR A 37 -17.45 15.54 -20.44
C THR A 37 -18.90 15.85 -20.82
N ASP A 38 -19.61 16.59 -19.96
CA ASP A 38 -20.97 17.01 -20.25
C ASP A 38 -20.98 17.94 -21.47
N GLY A 39 -21.84 17.63 -22.44
CA GLY A 39 -21.91 18.31 -23.72
C GLY A 39 -20.97 17.75 -24.79
N ALA A 40 -20.20 16.69 -24.50
CA ALA A 40 -19.40 16.04 -25.53
C ALA A 40 -20.31 15.45 -26.63
N ALA A 41 -19.93 15.68 -27.88
CA ALA A 41 -20.68 15.19 -29.03
C ALA A 41 -20.70 13.66 -29.07
N VAL A 42 -21.78 13.13 -29.64
CA VAL A 42 -21.87 11.72 -30.02
C VAL A 42 -21.71 11.61 -31.52
N GLU A 43 -20.80 10.75 -31.95
CA GLU A 43 -20.40 10.56 -33.34
C GLU A 43 -20.26 9.06 -33.66
N ILE A 44 -19.80 8.76 -34.88
CA ILE A 44 -19.36 7.41 -35.24
C ILE A 44 -17.84 7.39 -35.42
N GLU A 45 -17.20 6.35 -34.90
CA GLU A 45 -15.77 6.07 -35.06
C GLU A 45 -15.57 4.60 -35.46
N ASP A 46 -14.35 4.23 -35.88
CA ASP A 46 -14.01 2.83 -36.07
C ASP A 46 -14.27 2.02 -34.79
N CYS A 47 -14.90 0.87 -34.95
CA CYS A 47 -15.15 -0.03 -33.83
C CYS A 47 -13.84 -0.55 -33.25
N VAL A 48 -13.67 -0.39 -31.93
CA VAL A 48 -12.57 -1.00 -31.18
C VAL A 48 -12.99 -2.44 -30.84
N SER A 49 -12.08 -3.41 -31.02
CA SER A 49 -12.34 -4.82 -30.65
C SER A 49 -12.77 -4.93 -29.18
N GLY A 50 -13.98 -5.46 -28.91
CA GLY A 50 -14.56 -5.53 -27.56
C GLY A 50 -15.20 -4.24 -27.04
N GLY A 51 -15.13 -3.15 -27.81
CA GLY A 51 -15.63 -1.81 -27.49
C GLY A 51 -14.76 -1.05 -26.48
N SER A 52 -14.44 0.21 -26.78
CA SER A 52 -13.86 1.12 -25.79
C SER A 52 -14.93 1.56 -24.77
N THR A 53 -14.51 2.15 -23.64
CA THR A 53 -15.45 2.77 -22.69
C THR A 53 -16.31 3.89 -23.30
N SER A 54 -15.85 4.48 -24.42
CA SER A 54 -16.59 5.46 -25.21
C SER A 54 -17.56 4.87 -26.25
N GLN A 55 -17.51 3.55 -26.48
CA GLN A 55 -18.34 2.81 -27.45
C GLN A 55 -19.27 1.77 -26.78
N ASN A 56 -19.04 1.48 -25.50
CA ASN A 56 -19.81 0.51 -24.72
C ASN A 56 -20.98 1.19 -24.03
N TRP A 57 -22.17 1.02 -24.61
CA TRP A 57 -23.42 1.58 -24.10
C TRP A 57 -24.18 0.56 -23.26
N THR A 58 -24.78 0.98 -22.17
CA THR A 58 -25.64 0.15 -21.34
C THR A 58 -27.07 0.68 -21.42
N ILE A 59 -28.01 -0.18 -21.81
CA ILE A 59 -29.44 0.16 -21.81
C ILE A 59 -29.98 -0.12 -20.42
N THR A 60 -30.39 0.91 -19.67
CA THR A 60 -30.95 0.72 -18.31
C THR A 60 -31.97 1.80 -18.00
N GLY A 61 -33.13 1.39 -17.49
CA GLY A 61 -34.19 2.32 -17.08
C GLY A 61 -34.68 3.23 -18.20
N GLY A 62 -34.62 2.77 -19.46
CA GLY A 62 -34.98 3.59 -20.63
C GLY A 62 -33.94 4.63 -21.02
N THR A 63 -32.71 4.55 -20.51
CA THR A 63 -31.58 5.42 -20.90
C THR A 63 -30.49 4.60 -21.61
N LEU A 64 -29.71 5.24 -22.48
CA LEU A 64 -28.47 4.69 -23.05
C LEU A 64 -27.29 5.33 -22.31
N GLN A 65 -26.60 4.54 -21.49
CA GLN A 65 -25.57 5.03 -20.58
C GLN A 65 -24.17 4.62 -21.03
N LEU A 66 -23.16 5.43 -20.70
CA LEU A 66 -21.75 5.08 -20.81
C LEU A 66 -20.93 5.80 -19.73
N PHE A 67 -19.64 5.47 -19.60
CA PHE A 67 -18.73 6.04 -18.58
C PHE A 67 -19.29 5.96 -17.13
N GLY A 68 -20.22 5.04 -16.87
CA GLY A 68 -20.90 4.82 -15.59
C GLY A 68 -21.90 5.89 -15.15
N THR A 69 -21.83 7.12 -15.67
CA THR A 69 -22.64 8.26 -15.20
C THR A 69 -23.22 9.13 -16.31
N LYS A 70 -22.92 8.85 -17.58
CA LYS A 70 -23.33 9.68 -18.72
C LYS A 70 -24.42 8.99 -19.52
N CYS A 71 -25.37 9.78 -20.00
CA CYS A 71 -26.52 9.35 -20.78
C CYS A 71 -26.48 10.02 -22.16
N LEU A 72 -26.92 9.29 -23.21
CA LEU A 72 -27.23 9.87 -24.51
C LEU A 72 -28.34 10.91 -24.34
N ASP A 73 -28.09 12.13 -24.80
CA ASP A 73 -28.92 13.29 -24.50
C ASP A 73 -29.19 14.08 -25.80
N VAL A 74 -30.46 14.41 -26.04
CA VAL A 74 -30.83 15.37 -27.08
C VAL A 74 -30.44 16.76 -26.60
N THR A 75 -29.47 17.40 -27.27
CA THR A 75 -28.91 18.68 -26.80
C THR A 75 -30.00 19.71 -26.53
N ASN A 76 -30.09 20.15 -25.28
CA ASN A 76 -31.09 21.11 -24.75
C ASN A 76 -32.56 20.71 -24.95
N GLY A 77 -32.86 19.43 -25.27
CA GLY A 77 -34.23 18.97 -25.55
C GLY A 77 -34.86 19.58 -26.79
N VAL A 78 -34.07 20.12 -27.72
CA VAL A 78 -34.59 20.76 -28.94
C VAL A 78 -35.15 19.68 -29.87
N THR A 79 -36.41 19.86 -30.30
CA THR A 79 -37.18 18.87 -31.07
C THR A 79 -37.04 19.00 -32.59
N THR A 80 -36.34 20.02 -33.07
CA THR A 80 -36.16 20.28 -34.50
C THR A 80 -35.26 19.22 -35.14
N ASN A 81 -35.68 18.69 -36.29
CA ASN A 81 -34.87 17.80 -37.11
C ASN A 81 -33.48 18.40 -37.37
N GLY A 82 -32.44 17.59 -37.17
CA GLY A 82 -31.05 18.01 -37.30
C GLY A 82 -30.39 18.49 -36.00
N ASN A 83 -31.14 18.60 -34.90
CA ASN A 83 -30.54 18.88 -33.59
C ASN A 83 -29.55 17.77 -33.21
N LYS A 84 -28.38 18.16 -32.70
CA LYS A 84 -27.27 17.24 -32.45
C LYS A 84 -27.44 16.51 -31.13
N MET A 85 -26.77 15.36 -31.06
CA MET A 85 -26.69 14.53 -29.87
C MET A 85 -25.45 14.89 -29.06
N GLN A 86 -25.59 14.81 -27.74
CA GLN A 86 -24.50 14.92 -26.80
C GLN A 86 -24.59 13.80 -25.76
N ILE A 87 -23.57 13.71 -24.91
CA ILE A 87 -23.71 13.02 -23.62
C ILE A 87 -23.85 14.06 -22.51
N TRP A 88 -24.60 13.69 -21.48
CA TRP A 88 -24.75 14.50 -20.27
C TRP A 88 -24.86 13.61 -19.05
N THR A 89 -24.53 14.12 -17.87
CA THR A 89 -24.73 13.41 -16.60
C THR A 89 -26.18 12.91 -16.52
N CYS A 90 -26.33 11.60 -16.27
CA CYS A 90 -27.64 10.96 -16.17
C CYS A 90 -28.46 11.60 -15.05
N ALA A 91 -29.69 12.02 -15.36
CA ALA A 91 -30.58 12.63 -14.39
C ALA A 91 -31.93 11.89 -14.34
N THR A 92 -32.47 11.71 -13.14
CA THR A 92 -33.80 11.13 -12.93
C THR A 92 -34.85 12.01 -13.60
N GLU A 93 -35.80 11.39 -14.31
CA GLU A 93 -36.93 12.08 -14.98
C GLU A 93 -36.53 13.08 -16.08
N ASN A 94 -35.27 13.07 -16.55
CA ASN A 94 -34.88 13.89 -17.69
C ASN A 94 -35.35 13.27 -19.01
N THR A 95 -36.42 13.83 -19.59
CA THR A 95 -37.02 13.36 -20.84
C THR A 95 -36.06 13.40 -22.03
N ASN A 96 -35.02 14.23 -22.02
CA ASN A 96 -34.03 14.34 -23.11
C ASN A 96 -33.12 13.10 -23.21
N GLN A 97 -33.11 12.27 -22.17
CA GLN A 97 -32.24 11.11 -22.02
C GLN A 97 -32.98 9.78 -22.15
N MET A 98 -34.28 9.83 -22.45
CA MET A 98 -35.15 8.67 -22.48
C MET A 98 -35.27 8.11 -23.91
N TRP A 99 -34.88 6.86 -24.09
CA TRP A 99 -34.82 6.19 -25.39
C TRP A 99 -35.55 4.85 -25.37
N THR A 100 -36.25 4.56 -26.46
CA THR A 100 -36.89 3.28 -26.72
C THR A 100 -36.13 2.59 -27.84
N VAL A 101 -35.45 1.49 -27.52
CA VAL A 101 -34.78 0.64 -28.51
C VAL A 101 -35.79 -0.43 -28.97
N SER A 102 -36.12 -0.45 -30.26
CA SER A 102 -37.11 -1.36 -30.84
C SER A 102 -36.62 -1.89 -32.18
N GLY A 103 -36.24 -3.18 -32.21
CA GLY A 103 -35.53 -3.76 -33.34
C GLY A 103 -34.24 -3.00 -33.61
N ASN A 104 -34.08 -2.51 -34.84
CA ASN A 104 -32.89 -1.73 -35.25
C ASN A 104 -33.08 -0.23 -35.07
N THR A 105 -34.11 0.23 -34.35
CA THR A 105 -34.41 1.67 -34.21
C THR A 105 -34.19 2.12 -32.79
N ILE A 106 -33.55 3.29 -32.61
CA ILE A 106 -33.38 3.96 -31.32
C ILE A 106 -34.22 5.24 -31.38
N GLN A 107 -35.41 5.19 -30.78
CA GLN A 107 -36.38 6.28 -30.81
C GLN A 107 -36.30 7.11 -29.52
N TRP A 108 -36.42 8.43 -29.65
CA TRP A 108 -36.55 9.32 -28.49
C TRP A 108 -37.94 9.10 -27.85
N THR A 109 -37.96 8.60 -26.62
CA THR A 109 -39.19 8.16 -25.94
C THR A 109 -40.17 9.32 -25.80
N GLY A 110 -41.42 9.12 -26.25
CA GLY A 110 -42.45 10.15 -26.24
C GLY A 110 -42.42 11.10 -27.45
N HIS A 111 -41.47 10.92 -28.38
CA HIS A 111 -41.32 11.74 -29.57
C HIS A 111 -41.35 10.90 -30.87
N SER A 112 -41.64 11.53 -32.00
CA SER A 112 -41.61 10.90 -33.34
C SER A 112 -40.21 10.96 -33.99
N SER A 113 -39.16 11.18 -33.21
CA SER A 113 -37.79 11.37 -33.68
C SER A 113 -36.90 10.19 -33.27
N CYS A 114 -36.00 9.81 -34.16
CA CYS A 114 -35.08 8.70 -34.02
C CYS A 114 -33.63 9.20 -34.04
N LEU A 115 -32.73 8.43 -33.44
CA LEU A 115 -31.29 8.62 -33.58
C LEU A 115 -30.89 8.41 -35.04
N ASP A 116 -30.33 9.45 -35.64
CA ASP A 116 -30.10 9.59 -37.07
C ASP A 116 -28.63 9.91 -37.34
N LEU A 117 -27.98 9.09 -38.17
CA LEU A 117 -26.64 9.36 -38.67
C LEU A 117 -26.74 10.47 -39.70
N THR A 118 -26.12 11.62 -39.40
CA THR A 118 -26.26 12.83 -40.22
C THR A 118 -25.96 12.53 -41.69
N ASN A 119 -26.95 12.72 -42.55
CA ASN A 119 -26.89 12.47 -44.00
C ASN A 119 -26.47 11.04 -44.41
N GLY A 120 -26.49 10.07 -43.48
CA GLY A 120 -26.02 8.70 -43.70
C GLY A 120 -24.51 8.58 -43.98
N VAL A 121 -23.71 9.61 -43.69
CA VAL A 121 -22.27 9.61 -43.96
C VAL A 121 -21.54 8.72 -42.95
N THR A 122 -20.76 7.74 -43.42
CA THR A 122 -20.09 6.73 -42.57
C THR A 122 -18.61 7.02 -42.32
N THR A 123 -18.19 8.28 -42.41
CA THR A 123 -16.82 8.71 -42.12
C THR A 123 -16.67 8.95 -40.62
N ASN A 124 -15.49 8.65 -40.05
CA ASN A 124 -15.18 8.96 -38.64
C ASN A 124 -15.42 10.45 -38.35
N GLY A 125 -15.86 10.74 -37.13
CA GLY A 125 -16.24 12.07 -36.68
C GLY A 125 -17.59 12.57 -37.19
N ASN A 126 -18.36 11.77 -37.95
CA ASN A 126 -19.70 12.21 -38.34
C ASN A 126 -20.63 12.18 -37.13
N VAL A 127 -21.15 13.35 -36.75
CA VAL A 127 -21.96 13.53 -35.55
C VAL A 127 -23.38 13.02 -35.73
N MET A 128 -23.95 12.57 -34.62
CA MET A 128 -25.31 12.09 -34.53
C MET A 128 -26.30 13.25 -34.38
N GLN A 129 -27.52 13.04 -34.87
CA GLN A 129 -28.63 13.98 -34.73
C GLN A 129 -29.94 13.26 -34.43
N ILE A 130 -30.98 14.02 -34.09
CA ILE A 130 -32.35 13.53 -34.17
C ILE A 130 -32.96 13.87 -35.53
N TRP A 131 -33.79 12.98 -36.05
CA TRP A 131 -34.65 13.23 -37.21
C TRP A 131 -35.96 12.47 -37.07
N THR A 132 -37.02 12.94 -37.72
CA THR A 132 -38.29 12.20 -37.79
C THR A 132 -38.04 10.74 -38.18
N CYS A 133 -38.63 9.81 -37.45
CA CYS A 133 -38.48 8.38 -37.72
C CYS A 133 -39.07 8.04 -39.09
N THR A 134 -38.20 7.69 -40.05
CA THR A 134 -38.56 7.33 -41.43
C THR A 134 -38.32 5.86 -41.72
N GLY A 135 -37.54 5.17 -40.88
CA GLY A 135 -37.05 3.82 -41.14
C GLY A 135 -35.91 3.76 -42.17
N GLY A 136 -35.36 4.91 -42.58
CA GLY A 136 -34.20 4.99 -43.46
C GLY A 136 -32.96 4.32 -42.89
N ILE A 137 -32.04 3.89 -43.76
CA ILE A 137 -30.85 3.12 -43.36
C ILE A 137 -29.94 3.86 -42.36
N ASN A 138 -29.94 5.21 -42.40
CA ASN A 138 -29.22 6.08 -41.49
C ASN A 138 -29.88 6.21 -40.10
N GLN A 139 -31.04 5.57 -39.88
CA GLN A 139 -31.72 5.47 -38.59
C GLN A 139 -31.77 4.03 -38.06
N GLN A 140 -31.10 3.12 -38.76
CA GLN A 140 -31.05 1.71 -38.40
C GLN A 140 -29.70 1.38 -37.75
N TRP A 141 -29.76 0.70 -36.61
CA TRP A 141 -28.66 0.37 -35.73
C TRP A 141 -28.63 -1.12 -35.46
N ILE A 142 -27.49 -1.75 -35.72
CA ILE A 142 -27.20 -3.10 -35.30
C ILE A 142 -26.73 -3.00 -33.85
N SER A 143 -27.53 -3.51 -32.91
CA SER A 143 -27.14 -3.67 -31.52
C SER A 143 -26.47 -5.03 -31.35
N THR A 144 -25.16 -5.03 -31.15
CA THR A 144 -24.45 -6.22 -30.69
C THR A 144 -24.28 -6.11 -29.19
N THR A 145 -25.04 -6.90 -28.43
CA THR A 145 -24.67 -7.15 -27.03
C THR A 145 -23.30 -7.81 -27.08
N SER A 146 -22.30 -7.15 -26.50
CA SER A 146 -21.04 -7.77 -26.20
C SER A 146 -21.34 -8.87 -25.18
N THR A 147 -21.65 -10.07 -25.68
CA THR A 147 -21.38 -11.28 -24.91
C THR A 147 -19.88 -11.45 -24.98
N SER A 148 -19.13 -10.59 -24.27
CA SER A 148 -17.80 -10.97 -23.87
C SER A 148 -17.99 -12.24 -23.07
N THR A 149 -17.71 -13.40 -23.66
CA THR A 149 -17.20 -14.51 -22.86
C THR A 149 -16.20 -13.88 -21.89
N PRO A 150 -16.34 -14.04 -20.56
CA PRO A 150 -15.43 -13.39 -19.62
C PRO A 150 -14.01 -13.62 -20.10
N SER A 151 -13.33 -12.56 -20.54
CA SER A 151 -11.97 -12.71 -21.04
C SER A 151 -11.18 -13.30 -19.89
N THR A 152 -10.52 -14.44 -20.12
CA THR A 152 -9.73 -15.05 -19.07
C THR A 152 -8.72 -14.03 -18.58
N LEU A 153 -8.29 -14.11 -17.32
CA LEU A 153 -7.27 -13.20 -16.78
C LEU A 153 -6.08 -13.07 -17.75
N GLN A 154 -5.64 -14.18 -18.34
CA GLN A 154 -4.58 -14.21 -19.34
C GLN A 154 -4.90 -13.43 -20.61
N GLN A 155 -6.11 -13.55 -21.16
CA GLN A 155 -6.53 -12.77 -22.33
C GLN A 155 -6.56 -11.27 -22.01
N SER A 156 -7.12 -10.89 -20.85
CA SER A 156 -7.16 -9.49 -20.42
C SER A 156 -5.77 -8.89 -20.26
N LEU A 157 -4.86 -9.59 -19.55
CA LEU A 157 -3.49 -9.09 -19.36
C LEU A 157 -2.73 -8.98 -20.69
N THR A 158 -2.87 -9.98 -21.57
CA THR A 158 -2.20 -9.99 -22.88
C THR A 158 -2.71 -8.86 -23.79
N ALA A 159 -4.03 -8.65 -23.84
CA ALA A 159 -4.64 -7.59 -24.66
C ALA A 159 -4.19 -6.19 -24.25
N ASN A 160 -3.85 -5.99 -22.97
CA ASN A 160 -3.34 -4.73 -22.41
C ASN A 160 -1.80 -4.64 -22.44
N GLY A 161 -1.12 -5.57 -23.12
CA GLY A 161 0.34 -5.58 -23.23
C GLY A 161 1.07 -5.80 -21.89
N ILE A 162 0.42 -6.45 -20.93
CA ILE A 162 0.97 -6.69 -19.59
C ILE A 162 1.68 -8.03 -19.59
N SER A 163 3.00 -8.01 -19.37
CA SER A 163 3.77 -9.24 -19.18
C SER A 163 3.33 -9.94 -17.89
N ALA A 164 3.01 -11.23 -17.97
CA ALA A 164 2.58 -11.99 -16.81
C ALA A 164 3.05 -13.45 -16.85
N LEU A 165 3.30 -14.02 -15.67
CA LEU A 165 3.61 -15.43 -15.47
C LEU A 165 2.42 -16.16 -14.84
N PHE A 166 2.04 -17.29 -15.43
CA PHE A 166 1.00 -18.20 -14.96
C PHE A 166 1.59 -19.54 -14.54
N PRO A 167 0.88 -20.33 -13.72
CA PRO A 167 1.25 -21.71 -13.45
C PRO A 167 1.55 -22.48 -14.75
N GLY A 168 2.71 -23.14 -14.80
CA GLY A 168 3.20 -23.86 -15.99
C GLY A 168 4.10 -23.05 -16.93
N ASN A 169 4.16 -21.72 -16.81
CA ASN A 169 5.17 -20.93 -17.53
C ASN A 169 6.58 -21.15 -16.95
N SER A 170 7.60 -21.10 -17.82
CA SER A 170 8.98 -21.08 -17.37
C SER A 170 9.23 -19.86 -16.47
N GLY A 171 9.91 -20.07 -15.34
CA GLY A 171 10.19 -19.00 -14.37
C GLY A 171 9.08 -18.72 -13.36
N TYR A 172 7.84 -19.22 -13.54
CA TYR A 172 6.75 -19.01 -12.58
C TYR A 172 7.13 -19.47 -11.17
N ALA A 173 7.73 -20.67 -11.03
CA ALA A 173 8.14 -21.20 -9.73
C ALA A 173 9.21 -20.34 -9.03
N ALA A 174 10.07 -19.64 -9.78
CA ALA A 174 11.03 -18.70 -9.21
C ALA A 174 10.36 -17.38 -8.80
N ALA A 175 9.49 -16.86 -9.66
CA ALA A 175 8.74 -15.63 -9.43
C ALA A 175 7.72 -15.75 -8.29
N ALA A 176 7.15 -16.93 -8.08
CA ALA A 176 6.19 -17.23 -7.02
C ALA A 176 6.86 -17.51 -5.66
N GLN A 177 8.18 -17.42 -5.51
CA GLN A 177 8.79 -17.61 -4.21
C GLN A 177 8.61 -16.38 -3.32
N ALA A 178 8.11 -16.59 -2.11
CA ALA A 178 8.02 -15.57 -1.08
C ALA A 178 9.40 -15.26 -0.50
N TYR A 179 9.59 -14.04 0.01
CA TYR A 179 10.77 -13.68 0.80
C TYR A 179 10.86 -14.53 2.07
N ASN A 180 9.76 -14.59 2.82
CA ASN A 180 9.62 -15.46 3.98
C ASN A 180 9.19 -16.86 3.54
N GLN A 181 10.11 -17.81 3.59
CA GLN A 181 9.95 -19.19 3.13
C GLN A 181 9.13 -20.07 4.06
N ARG A 182 8.65 -19.55 5.21
CA ARG A 182 7.56 -20.18 5.98
C ARG A 182 6.29 -20.32 5.15
N PHE A 183 6.13 -19.48 4.12
CA PHE A 183 4.96 -19.47 3.25
C PHE A 183 5.27 -20.04 1.88
N THR A 184 4.47 -21.01 1.49
CA THR A 184 4.33 -21.42 0.09
C THR A 184 3.17 -20.65 -0.51
N ILE A 185 3.44 -19.83 -1.53
CA ILE A 185 2.40 -19.09 -2.26
C ILE A 185 2.24 -19.68 -3.66
N SER A 186 1.01 -19.69 -4.16
CA SER A 186 0.70 -20.09 -5.54
C SER A 186 -0.26 -19.07 -6.17
N PRO A 187 0.25 -17.91 -6.63
CA PRO A 187 -0.56 -16.90 -7.32
C PRO A 187 -1.26 -17.48 -8.56
N ALA A 188 -2.45 -17.00 -8.87
CA ALA A 188 -3.10 -17.35 -10.12
C ALA A 188 -2.37 -16.73 -11.33
N ALA A 189 -1.78 -15.55 -11.14
CA ALA A 189 -0.85 -14.92 -12.07
C ALA A 189 0.06 -13.93 -11.34
N ILE A 190 1.22 -13.64 -11.94
CA ILE A 190 2.14 -12.58 -11.52
C ILE A 190 2.32 -11.63 -12.70
N ALA A 191 1.72 -10.44 -12.63
CA ALA A 191 1.76 -9.41 -13.65
C ALA A 191 2.89 -8.40 -13.37
N TYR A 192 3.57 -7.94 -14.41
CA TYR A 192 4.70 -7.00 -14.36
C TYR A 192 4.38 -5.73 -15.16
N PRO A 193 3.49 -4.85 -14.67
CA PRO A 193 3.18 -3.61 -15.35
C PRO A 193 4.39 -2.66 -15.35
N THR A 194 4.51 -1.88 -16.42
CA THR A 194 5.55 -0.86 -16.59
C THR A 194 5.00 0.57 -16.51
N THR A 195 3.68 0.72 -16.44
CA THR A 195 2.99 2.02 -16.38
C THR A 195 1.82 1.97 -15.41
N VAL A 196 1.39 3.15 -14.93
CA VAL A 196 0.19 3.29 -14.08
C VAL A 196 -1.08 2.75 -14.77
N GLN A 197 -1.18 2.93 -16.09
CA GLN A 197 -2.30 2.43 -16.89
C GLN A 197 -2.37 0.90 -16.90
N GLN A 198 -1.22 0.22 -17.03
CA GLN A 198 -1.16 -1.23 -16.94
C GLN A 198 -1.51 -1.75 -15.53
N VAL A 199 -1.18 -1.01 -14.47
CA VAL A 199 -1.65 -1.35 -13.11
C VAL A 199 -3.18 -1.25 -13.03
N SER A 200 -3.76 -0.17 -13.57
CA SER A 200 -5.21 0.03 -13.67
C SER A 200 -5.91 -1.13 -14.39
N GLU A 201 -5.40 -1.52 -15.55
CA GLU A 201 -5.95 -2.61 -16.37
C GLU A 201 -5.80 -3.98 -15.68
N ALA A 202 -4.67 -4.24 -15.02
CA ALA A 202 -4.47 -5.47 -14.25
C ALA A 202 -5.43 -5.57 -13.06
N VAL A 203 -5.63 -4.47 -12.31
CA VAL A 203 -6.58 -4.43 -11.19
C VAL A 203 -8.00 -4.66 -11.71
N ALA A 204 -8.41 -3.96 -12.76
CA ALA A 204 -9.73 -4.14 -13.37
C ALA A 204 -9.96 -5.59 -13.84
N ALA A 205 -8.95 -6.22 -14.45
CA ALA A 205 -9.01 -7.62 -14.85
C ALA A 205 -9.15 -8.59 -13.67
N GLY A 206 -8.41 -8.36 -12.59
CA GLY A 206 -8.53 -9.16 -11.35
C GLY A 206 -9.90 -9.00 -10.68
N THR A 207 -10.38 -7.76 -10.54
CA THR A 207 -11.70 -7.45 -9.96
C THR A 207 -12.84 -8.05 -10.78
N ALA A 208 -12.78 -7.98 -12.11
CA ALA A 208 -13.78 -8.60 -12.99
C ALA A 208 -13.88 -10.12 -12.80
N GLN A 209 -12.76 -10.77 -12.46
CA GLN A 209 -12.68 -12.19 -12.15
C GLN A 209 -12.96 -12.50 -10.66
N LYS A 210 -13.37 -11.50 -9.86
CA LYS A 210 -13.59 -11.59 -8.41
C LYS A 210 -12.38 -12.12 -7.65
N MET A 211 -11.19 -11.84 -8.18
CA MET A 211 -9.94 -12.28 -7.59
C MET A 211 -9.48 -11.31 -6.52
N GLN A 212 -8.76 -11.85 -5.53
CA GLN A 212 -7.91 -11.03 -4.70
C GLN A 212 -6.80 -10.43 -5.57
N VAL A 213 -6.55 -9.13 -5.41
CA VAL A 213 -5.44 -8.45 -6.08
C VAL A 213 -4.47 -7.96 -5.02
N VAL A 214 -3.18 -8.23 -5.21
CA VAL A 214 -2.14 -7.85 -4.25
C VAL A 214 -0.97 -7.22 -4.99
N ALA A 215 -0.56 -6.03 -4.56
CA ALA A 215 0.67 -5.42 -5.04
C ALA A 215 1.90 -6.04 -4.36
N ARG A 216 2.97 -6.29 -5.13
CA ARG A 216 4.28 -6.70 -4.62
C ARG A 216 5.32 -5.65 -4.98
N SER A 217 5.78 -4.89 -3.98
CA SER A 217 7.02 -4.10 -4.10
C SER A 217 8.25 -4.91 -3.67
N GLY A 218 8.12 -5.73 -2.61
CA GLY A 218 9.24 -6.51 -2.06
C GLY A 218 8.93 -7.86 -1.41
N GLY A 219 7.66 -8.26 -1.34
CA GLY A 219 7.22 -9.57 -0.86
C GLY A 219 5.70 -9.64 -0.76
N VAL A 220 5.11 -10.83 -0.94
CA VAL A 220 3.66 -11.08 -0.80
C VAL A 220 3.45 -12.47 -0.18
N ARG A 221 2.43 -12.60 0.64
CA ARG A 221 1.79 -13.87 1.05
C ARG A 221 0.48 -13.96 0.27
N LEU A 222 0.05 -15.12 -0.24
CA LEU A 222 -1.34 -15.51 -0.62
C LEU A 222 -1.38 -16.40 -1.88
N SER A 223 -2.26 -17.42 -1.87
CA SER A 223 -2.49 -18.35 -2.99
C SER A 223 -3.78 -18.00 -3.74
N GLY A 224 -3.78 -18.18 -5.07
CA GLY A 224 -4.93 -17.88 -5.94
C GLY A 224 -5.15 -16.40 -6.28
N ALA A 225 -4.36 -15.49 -5.72
CA ALA A 225 -4.43 -14.06 -6.01
C ALA A 225 -3.79 -13.69 -7.35
N LEU A 226 -4.21 -12.57 -7.94
CA LEU A 226 -3.42 -11.84 -8.93
C LEU A 226 -2.38 -11.00 -8.19
N VAL A 227 -1.10 -11.32 -8.40
CA VAL A 227 0.01 -10.51 -7.89
C VAL A 227 0.39 -9.50 -8.95
N ILE A 228 0.38 -8.21 -8.59
CA ILE A 228 0.87 -7.11 -9.42
C ILE A 228 2.26 -6.73 -8.89
N ASP A 229 3.29 -7.20 -9.58
CA ASP A 229 4.68 -6.97 -9.23
C ASP A 229 5.15 -5.61 -9.75
N MET A 230 5.46 -4.70 -8.82
CA MET A 230 5.81 -3.32 -9.12
C MET A 230 7.27 -3.15 -9.53
N SER A 231 8.09 -4.21 -9.59
CA SER A 231 9.54 -4.11 -9.78
C SER A 231 10.00 -3.47 -11.10
N MET A 232 9.10 -3.29 -12.07
CA MET A 232 9.37 -2.58 -13.32
C MET A 232 9.08 -1.06 -13.25
N MET A 233 8.41 -0.59 -12.19
CA MET A 233 8.10 0.82 -11.95
C MET A 233 9.07 1.38 -10.89
N LYS A 234 10.25 1.82 -11.35
CA LYS A 234 11.38 2.24 -10.51
C LYS A 234 11.87 3.67 -10.77
N ALA A 235 11.14 4.50 -11.50
CA ALA A 235 11.55 5.88 -11.75
C ALA A 235 11.68 6.68 -10.44
N ILE A 236 12.75 7.48 -10.35
CA ILE A 236 13.00 8.44 -9.26
C ILE A 236 13.33 9.79 -9.89
N THR A 237 12.56 10.81 -9.56
CA THR A 237 12.80 12.19 -10.01
C THR A 237 12.99 13.11 -8.81
N VAL A 238 14.21 13.60 -8.60
CA VAL A 238 14.51 14.59 -7.54
C VAL A 238 14.22 16.00 -8.05
N ARG A 239 13.46 16.78 -7.28
CA ARG A 239 13.02 18.13 -7.61
C ARG A 239 13.66 19.15 -6.67
N SER A 240 14.72 19.79 -7.14
CA SER A 240 15.45 20.78 -6.34
C SER A 240 14.66 22.07 -6.06
N SER A 241 13.65 22.39 -6.88
CA SER A 241 12.86 23.62 -6.75
C SER A 241 12.00 23.67 -5.49
N ASN A 242 11.56 22.53 -4.99
CA ASN A 242 10.71 22.40 -3.80
C ASN A 242 11.22 21.35 -2.80
N ASN A 243 12.44 20.84 -3.00
CA ASN A 243 13.05 19.81 -2.17
C ASN A 243 12.22 18.51 -2.06
N THR A 244 11.49 18.13 -3.12
CA THR A 244 10.75 16.86 -3.15
C THR A 244 11.41 15.81 -4.04
N ALA A 245 10.95 14.57 -3.95
CA ALA A 245 11.25 13.54 -4.93
C ALA A 245 9.97 12.78 -5.28
N LEU A 246 9.75 12.53 -6.57
CA LEU A 246 8.72 11.60 -7.05
C LEU A 246 9.36 10.22 -7.20
N ILE A 247 8.82 9.23 -6.49
CA ILE A 247 9.38 7.88 -6.39
C ILE A 247 8.29 6.88 -6.77
N GLU A 248 8.55 6.05 -7.78
CA GLU A 248 7.70 4.89 -8.07
C GLU A 248 7.90 3.79 -7.02
N THR A 249 6.81 3.12 -6.65
CA THR A 249 6.75 2.24 -5.47
C THR A 249 7.41 0.87 -5.68
N GLY A 250 7.89 0.57 -6.89
CA GLY A 250 8.72 -0.60 -7.19
C GLY A 250 10.17 -0.50 -6.74
N ASN A 251 10.61 0.67 -6.28
CA ASN A 251 11.97 0.89 -5.79
C ASN A 251 12.24 0.19 -4.45
N ARG A 252 13.50 -0.24 -4.27
CA ARG A 252 14.02 -0.70 -2.99
C ARG A 252 14.69 0.46 -2.23
N LEU A 253 14.75 0.38 -0.90
CA LEU A 253 15.25 1.47 -0.04
C LEU A 253 16.71 1.84 -0.36
N GLY A 254 17.57 0.86 -0.61
CA GLY A 254 18.98 1.10 -0.92
C GLY A 254 19.18 1.90 -2.21
N ASP A 255 18.41 1.59 -3.26
CA ASP A 255 18.47 2.32 -4.53
C ASP A 255 17.95 3.76 -4.39
N ILE A 256 16.91 3.95 -3.57
CA ILE A 256 16.40 5.29 -3.22
C ILE A 256 17.47 6.08 -2.46
N ALA A 257 18.11 5.48 -1.46
CA ALA A 257 19.15 6.14 -0.67
C ALA A 257 20.31 6.62 -1.57
N LEU A 258 20.75 5.77 -2.51
CA LEU A 258 21.79 6.13 -3.48
C LEU A 258 21.34 7.26 -4.42
N ALA A 259 20.14 7.14 -5.01
CA ALA A 259 19.62 8.14 -5.95
C ALA A 259 19.43 9.51 -5.30
N LEU A 260 18.87 9.57 -4.09
CA LEU A 260 18.68 10.82 -3.36
C LEU A 260 20.02 11.41 -2.90
N ASN A 261 20.94 10.58 -2.39
CA ASN A 261 22.24 11.05 -1.92
C ASN A 261 23.07 11.67 -3.05
N ASN A 262 22.97 11.16 -4.28
CA ASN A 262 23.61 11.76 -5.46
C ASN A 262 23.13 13.20 -5.73
N ALA A 263 21.93 13.56 -5.27
CA ALA A 263 21.39 14.91 -5.31
C ALA A 263 21.59 15.69 -3.98
N GLY A 264 22.38 15.16 -3.04
CA GLY A 264 22.57 15.75 -1.71
C GLY A 264 21.32 15.69 -0.82
N ARG A 265 20.39 14.78 -1.11
CA ARG A 265 19.11 14.63 -0.41
C ARG A 265 19.00 13.29 0.31
N ALA A 266 18.07 13.21 1.26
CA ALA A 266 17.73 12.01 2.01
C ALA A 266 16.24 12.01 2.42
N ILE A 267 15.72 10.87 2.84
CA ILE A 267 14.42 10.70 3.52
C ILE A 267 14.59 9.76 4.72
N PRO A 268 13.70 9.81 5.72
CA PRO A 268 13.65 8.76 6.73
C PRO A 268 13.16 7.45 6.11
N HIS A 269 13.93 6.38 6.29
CA HIS A 269 13.59 5.03 5.86
C HIS A 269 14.39 3.99 6.68
N GLY A 270 14.00 2.72 6.58
CA GLY A 270 14.65 1.60 7.27
C GLY A 270 16.05 1.27 6.75
N THR A 271 16.78 0.46 7.51
CA THR A 271 18.18 0.11 7.24
C THR A 271 18.34 -1.00 6.20
N CYS A 272 17.35 -1.90 6.07
CA CYS A 272 17.38 -3.02 5.12
C CYS A 272 17.26 -2.55 3.66
N PRO A 273 18.32 -2.62 2.84
CA PRO A 273 18.34 -1.99 1.51
C PRO A 273 17.37 -2.65 0.53
N TYR A 274 17.10 -3.94 0.70
CA TYR A 274 16.19 -4.70 -0.16
C TYR A 274 14.72 -4.50 0.19
N VAL A 275 14.33 -3.78 1.24
CA VAL A 275 12.91 -3.52 1.50
C VAL A 275 12.31 -2.64 0.38
N GLY A 276 11.09 -2.95 -0.09
CA GLY A 276 10.39 -2.15 -1.10
C GLY A 276 9.66 -0.95 -0.47
N ILE A 277 9.80 0.24 -1.08
CA ILE A 277 9.24 1.49 -0.53
C ILE A 277 7.71 1.49 -0.44
N GLY A 278 7.01 0.79 -1.35
CA GLY A 278 5.55 0.73 -1.36
C GLY A 278 4.97 0.13 -0.07
N GLY A 279 5.48 -1.02 0.37
CA GLY A 279 5.10 -1.63 1.65
C GLY A 279 5.62 -0.84 2.85
N HIS A 280 6.89 -0.44 2.80
CA HIS A 280 7.55 0.27 3.89
C HIS A 280 6.82 1.54 4.31
N SER A 281 6.53 2.41 3.33
CA SER A 281 5.82 3.67 3.54
C SER A 281 4.31 3.49 3.70
N GLY A 282 3.73 2.40 3.19
CA GLY A 282 2.30 2.12 3.30
C GLY A 282 1.81 1.86 4.74
N TYR A 283 2.72 1.48 5.64
CA TYR A 283 2.43 1.17 7.04
C TYR A 283 3.19 2.04 8.06
N GLY A 284 4.13 2.87 7.61
CA GLY A 284 5.02 3.62 8.48
C GLY A 284 6.30 4.03 7.75
N GLY A 285 7.34 3.28 8.05
CA GLY A 285 8.67 3.43 7.50
C GLY A 285 9.61 4.05 8.52
N PHE A 286 10.17 3.20 9.38
CA PHE A 286 11.04 3.62 10.47
C PHE A 286 12.49 3.32 10.14
N GLY A 287 13.38 4.22 10.56
CA GLY A 287 14.81 3.98 10.70
C GLY A 287 15.45 5.03 11.60
N PHE A 288 16.79 5.03 11.71
CA PHE A 288 17.49 5.85 12.70
C PHE A 288 17.39 7.37 12.50
N THR A 289 17.00 7.83 11.30
CA THR A 289 16.70 9.26 11.06
C THR A 289 15.26 9.64 11.42
N SER A 290 14.38 8.68 11.74
CA SER A 290 12.96 8.96 11.93
C SER A 290 12.66 9.84 13.14
N ARG A 291 13.49 9.82 14.19
CA ARG A 291 13.36 10.77 15.30
C ARG A 291 13.59 12.22 14.87
N ALA A 292 14.41 12.46 13.85
CA ALA A 292 14.66 13.79 13.31
C ALA A 292 13.60 14.23 12.29
N TRP A 293 13.05 13.30 11.49
CA TRP A 293 12.29 13.63 10.29
C TRP A 293 10.89 13.00 10.20
N GLY A 294 10.48 12.21 11.20
CA GLY A 294 9.25 11.42 11.18
C GLY A 294 9.44 10.06 10.48
N LEU A 295 8.35 9.31 10.34
CA LEU A 295 8.33 8.09 9.53
C LEU A 295 8.38 8.44 8.04
N THR A 296 8.70 7.48 7.17
CA THR A 296 8.65 7.67 5.72
C THR A 296 7.30 8.22 5.27
N LEU A 297 6.19 7.69 5.82
CA LEU A 297 4.84 8.14 5.51
C LEU A 297 4.56 9.61 5.88
N ASP A 298 5.29 10.18 6.84
CA ASP A 298 5.12 11.58 7.27
C ASP A 298 5.67 12.56 6.24
N THR A 299 6.56 12.07 5.39
CA THR A 299 7.15 12.87 4.31
C THR A 299 6.30 12.92 3.05
N ILE A 300 5.33 12.01 2.90
CA ILE A 300 4.51 11.91 1.69
C ILE A 300 3.63 13.16 1.58
N LYS A 301 3.74 13.86 0.45
CA LYS A 301 2.96 15.05 0.08
C LYS A 301 1.80 14.72 -0.85
N SER A 302 2.00 13.76 -1.74
CA SER A 302 0.96 13.25 -2.64
C SER A 302 1.28 11.81 -3.10
N ALA A 303 0.27 11.13 -3.64
CA ALA A 303 0.42 9.78 -4.18
C ALA A 303 -0.51 9.56 -5.39
N THR A 304 -0.09 8.69 -6.31
CA THR A 304 -0.94 8.15 -7.37
C THR A 304 -1.38 6.74 -7.01
N VAL A 305 -2.68 6.49 -6.92
CA VAL A 305 -3.27 5.25 -6.41
C VAL A 305 -4.22 4.66 -7.44
N VAL A 306 -4.12 3.35 -7.69
CA VAL A 306 -5.10 2.60 -8.48
C VAL A 306 -6.10 1.92 -7.53
N LEU A 307 -7.37 2.29 -7.65
CA LEU A 307 -8.47 1.78 -6.83
C LEU A 307 -9.02 0.45 -7.36
N ALA A 308 -9.90 -0.21 -6.59
CA ALA A 308 -10.36 -1.57 -6.87
C ALA A 308 -11.15 -1.70 -8.18
N ASN A 309 -11.80 -0.61 -8.60
CA ASN A 309 -12.50 -0.53 -9.88
C ASN A 309 -11.57 -0.15 -11.06
N GLY A 310 -10.25 -0.06 -10.84
CA GLY A 310 -9.26 0.36 -11.83
C GLY A 310 -9.06 1.88 -11.93
N THR A 311 -9.80 2.71 -11.20
CA THR A 311 -9.64 4.17 -11.28
C THR A 311 -8.25 4.60 -10.81
N ILE A 312 -7.57 5.42 -11.63
CA ILE A 312 -6.33 6.08 -11.25
C ILE A 312 -6.70 7.38 -10.52
N ALA A 313 -6.41 7.44 -9.22
CA ALA A 313 -6.71 8.56 -8.35
C ALA A 313 -5.43 9.25 -7.85
N ALA A 314 -5.44 10.58 -7.83
CA ALA A 314 -4.45 11.35 -7.07
C ALA A 314 -4.92 11.49 -5.62
N ALA A 315 -4.01 11.42 -4.65
CA ALA A 315 -4.30 11.60 -3.24
C ALA A 315 -3.31 12.58 -2.61
N SER A 316 -3.79 13.62 -1.92
CA SER A 316 -2.97 14.64 -1.25
C SER A 316 -3.74 15.25 -0.07
N SER A 317 -3.15 16.23 0.61
CA SER A 317 -3.83 16.99 1.66
C SER A 317 -5.01 17.85 1.15
N THR A 318 -5.19 17.97 -0.17
CA THR A 318 -6.27 18.78 -0.78
C THR A 318 -7.11 18.01 -1.81
N VAL A 319 -6.72 16.78 -2.17
CA VAL A 319 -7.41 15.95 -3.18
C VAL A 319 -7.57 14.54 -2.61
N ASN A 320 -8.78 13.98 -2.66
CA ASN A 320 -9.09 12.66 -2.08
C ASN A 320 -8.50 12.48 -0.67
N THR A 321 -8.79 13.44 0.22
CA THR A 321 -8.12 13.60 1.51
C THR A 321 -8.29 12.40 2.44
N ASP A 322 -9.43 11.72 2.38
CA ASP A 322 -9.67 10.50 3.15
C ASP A 322 -8.81 9.33 2.64
N LEU A 323 -8.72 9.15 1.32
CA LEU A 323 -7.81 8.17 0.73
C LEU A 323 -6.36 8.50 1.09
N PHE A 324 -5.97 9.78 1.01
CA PHE A 324 -4.63 10.23 1.37
C PHE A 324 -4.29 10.00 2.85
N TRP A 325 -5.27 10.14 3.73
CA TRP A 325 -5.13 9.79 5.14
C TRP A 325 -4.97 8.28 5.33
N ALA A 326 -5.81 7.48 4.67
CA ALA A 326 -5.83 6.02 4.78
C ALA A 326 -4.52 5.36 4.30
N ILE A 327 -3.97 5.81 3.17
CA ILE A 327 -2.75 5.22 2.61
C ILE A 327 -1.49 5.51 3.42
N ARG A 328 -1.52 6.51 4.30
CA ARG A 328 -0.42 6.80 5.23
C ARG A 328 -0.63 6.02 6.52
N GLY A 329 -0.48 4.69 6.45
CA GLY A 329 -0.54 3.79 7.61
C GLY A 329 -1.34 2.50 7.38
N ALA A 330 -2.16 2.44 6.34
CA ALA A 330 -2.94 1.24 6.00
C ALA A 330 -3.04 0.99 4.48
N SER A 331 -2.05 1.46 3.70
CA SER A 331 -2.12 1.57 2.23
C SER A 331 -2.65 0.35 1.49
N PRO A 332 -2.16 -0.87 1.73
CA PRO A 332 -2.50 -2.00 0.86
C PRO A 332 -3.96 -2.42 0.93
N SER A 333 -4.76 -1.90 1.86
CA SER A 333 -6.20 -2.15 1.94
C SER A 333 -7.04 -1.27 1.01
N PHE A 334 -6.48 -0.20 0.43
CA PHE A 334 -7.27 0.83 -0.27
C PHE A 334 -6.96 0.96 -1.77
N GLY A 335 -5.85 0.37 -2.23
CA GLY A 335 -5.40 0.51 -3.61
C GLY A 335 -3.94 0.18 -3.81
N ILE A 336 -3.52 0.18 -5.07
CA ILE A 336 -2.11 0.05 -5.44
C ILE A 336 -1.53 1.44 -5.63
N VAL A 337 -0.72 1.88 -4.66
CA VAL A 337 0.06 3.12 -4.81
C VAL A 337 1.17 2.85 -5.83
N THR A 338 1.18 3.61 -6.93
CA THR A 338 2.15 3.47 -8.03
C THR A 338 3.32 4.43 -7.90
N SER A 339 3.08 5.61 -7.33
CA SER A 339 4.12 6.59 -7.00
C SER A 339 3.75 7.45 -5.79
N ILE A 340 4.76 7.92 -5.08
CA ILE A 340 4.66 8.87 -3.98
C ILE A 340 5.55 10.09 -4.26
N GLU A 341 5.04 11.29 -4.00
CA GLU A 341 5.89 12.47 -3.87
C GLU A 341 6.22 12.68 -2.40
N VAL A 342 7.51 12.69 -2.07
CA VAL A 342 8.02 12.83 -0.70
C VAL A 342 8.76 14.15 -0.51
N GLN A 343 8.61 14.76 0.66
CA GLN A 343 9.51 15.78 1.14
C GLN A 343 10.87 15.16 1.43
N THR A 344 11.92 15.68 0.82
CA THR A 344 13.29 15.27 1.11
C THR A 344 13.97 16.26 2.06
N PHE A 345 14.99 15.80 2.75
CA PHE A 345 15.85 16.57 3.63
C PHE A 345 17.26 16.65 3.04
N ALA A 346 18.06 17.64 3.46
CA ALA A 346 19.46 17.65 3.11
C ALA A 346 20.12 16.40 3.70
N ALA A 347 20.90 15.67 2.89
CA ALA A 347 21.69 14.56 3.41
C ALA A 347 22.63 15.10 4.51
N PRO A 348 22.63 14.52 5.72
CA PRO A 348 23.53 14.96 6.79
C PRO A 348 24.98 14.99 6.32
N ALA A 349 25.65 16.13 6.54
CA ALA A 349 27.04 16.32 6.16
C ALA A 349 27.99 15.34 6.89
N SER A 350 27.59 14.89 8.08
CA SER A 350 28.26 13.86 8.86
C SER A 350 27.25 12.90 9.48
N ALA A 351 27.63 11.64 9.57
CA ALA A 351 26.96 10.61 10.35
C ALA A 351 28.00 9.81 11.13
N THR A 352 27.71 9.41 12.36
CA THR A 352 28.56 8.53 13.16
C THR A 352 27.77 7.30 13.54
N VAL A 353 28.13 6.15 12.96
CA VAL A 353 27.57 4.85 13.36
C VAL A 353 28.29 4.38 14.62
N PHE A 354 27.56 3.83 15.57
CA PHE A 354 28.13 3.28 16.79
C PHE A 354 27.54 1.91 17.10
N SER A 355 28.36 1.07 17.72
CA SER A 355 27.99 -0.23 18.26
C SER A 355 28.74 -0.45 19.58
N TYR A 356 28.00 -0.85 20.62
CA TYR A 356 28.56 -1.25 21.90
C TYR A 356 27.95 -2.60 22.28
N LYS A 357 28.78 -3.58 22.60
CA LYS A 357 28.33 -4.96 22.87
C LYS A 357 28.67 -5.38 24.29
N TRP A 358 27.80 -6.23 24.85
CA TRP A 358 27.93 -6.81 26.17
C TRP A 358 27.35 -8.24 26.19
N ASN A 359 27.76 -9.00 27.21
CA ASN A 359 27.06 -10.19 27.67
C ASN A 359 26.66 -9.94 29.12
N MET A 360 25.38 -9.70 29.38
CA MET A 360 24.88 -9.17 30.65
C MET A 360 24.05 -10.21 31.39
N ASP A 361 24.17 -10.22 32.72
CA ASP A 361 23.19 -10.90 33.56
C ASP A 361 21.81 -10.22 33.46
N ILE A 362 20.77 -10.94 33.91
CA ILE A 362 19.37 -10.46 33.87
C ILE A 362 19.21 -9.07 34.49
N THR A 363 19.85 -8.80 35.62
CA THR A 363 19.68 -7.53 36.36
C THR A 363 20.28 -6.37 35.57
N THR A 364 21.50 -6.54 35.06
CA THR A 364 22.24 -5.51 34.34
C THR A 364 21.58 -5.21 32.99
N ALA A 365 21.14 -6.26 32.26
CA ALA A 365 20.37 -6.09 31.03
C ALA A 365 19.02 -5.40 31.26
N SER A 366 18.33 -5.70 32.37
CA SER A 366 17.10 -4.99 32.74
C SER A 366 17.35 -3.51 33.01
N ASN A 367 18.46 -3.19 33.71
CA ASN A 367 18.87 -1.81 33.95
C ASN A 367 19.18 -1.06 32.65
N ALA A 368 19.72 -1.72 31.62
CA ALA A 368 19.99 -1.10 30.33
C ALA A 368 18.71 -0.61 29.64
N ILE A 369 17.66 -1.42 29.61
CA ILE A 369 16.35 -1.01 29.07
C ILE A 369 15.78 0.15 29.89
N ALA A 370 15.80 0.06 31.21
CA ALA A 370 15.26 1.11 32.10
C ALA A 370 16.04 2.44 31.97
N ALA A 371 17.37 2.36 31.84
CA ALA A 371 18.23 3.51 31.61
C ALA A 371 17.95 4.14 30.24
N LEU A 372 17.68 3.34 29.19
CA LEU A 372 17.33 3.87 27.88
C LEU A 372 15.97 4.58 27.90
N GLN A 373 14.97 4.04 28.62
CA GLN A 373 13.69 4.76 28.83
C GLN A 373 13.91 6.11 29.51
N THR A 374 14.73 6.12 30.56
CA THR A 374 15.05 7.35 31.30
C THR A 374 15.77 8.35 30.40
N PHE A 375 16.76 7.89 29.63
CA PHE A 375 17.52 8.70 28.68
C PHE A 375 16.60 9.29 27.60
N ALA A 376 15.71 8.48 27.02
CA ALA A 376 14.73 8.90 26.01
C ALA A 376 13.71 9.92 26.53
N ALA A 377 13.37 9.87 27.82
CA ALA A 377 12.49 10.84 28.48
C ALA A 377 13.18 12.18 28.77
N THR A 378 14.51 12.26 28.66
CA THR A 378 15.23 13.54 28.73
C THR A 378 15.18 14.30 27.40
N ASN A 379 15.82 15.48 27.34
CA ASN A 379 15.90 16.30 26.14
C ASN A 379 16.95 15.80 25.12
N ILE A 380 17.00 14.49 24.84
CA ILE A 380 17.95 13.93 23.87
C ILE A 380 17.70 14.49 22.48
N SER A 381 18.77 14.82 21.76
CA SER A 381 18.67 15.36 20.41
C SER A 381 17.92 14.38 19.47
N ALA A 382 17.09 14.93 18.60
CA ALA A 382 16.36 14.19 17.57
C ALA A 382 17.30 13.51 16.55
N GLN A 383 18.55 13.97 16.46
CA GLN A 383 19.59 13.41 15.57
C GLN A 383 20.21 12.10 16.08
N PHE A 384 19.82 11.66 17.28
CA PHE A 384 20.24 10.38 17.86
C PHE A 384 19.20 9.30 17.54
N GLY A 385 19.56 8.34 16.70
CA GLY A 385 18.79 7.12 16.46
C GLY A 385 19.53 5.91 16.99
N ALA A 386 18.84 5.03 17.70
CA ALA A 386 19.43 3.85 18.32
C ALA A 386 18.40 2.75 18.58
N GLU A 387 18.90 1.54 18.78
CA GLU A 387 18.14 0.41 19.29
C GLU A 387 19.02 -0.45 20.21
N LEU A 388 18.38 -1.20 21.11
CA LEU A 388 19.02 -2.29 21.83
C LEU A 388 18.65 -3.61 21.17
N THR A 389 19.65 -4.37 20.73
CA THR A 389 19.48 -5.69 20.12
C THR A 389 19.89 -6.76 21.12
N PHE A 390 18.95 -7.64 21.44
CA PHE A 390 19.13 -8.80 22.33
C PHE A 390 19.25 -10.08 21.51
N GLY A 391 20.05 -11.01 22.01
CA GLY A 391 20.15 -12.38 21.49
C GLY A 391 20.59 -13.36 22.57
N PRO A 392 20.81 -14.64 22.22
CA PRO A 392 21.29 -15.66 23.15
C PRO A 392 22.56 -15.22 23.88
N GLY A 393 22.57 -15.35 25.21
CA GLY A 393 23.75 -15.08 26.03
C GLY A 393 24.66 -16.30 26.20
N SER A 394 25.75 -16.13 26.93
CA SER A 394 26.73 -17.20 27.20
C SER A 394 26.25 -18.27 28.18
N SER A 395 25.10 -18.10 28.82
CA SER A 395 24.49 -19.03 29.79
C SER A 395 23.00 -18.72 29.97
N SER A 396 22.25 -19.62 30.62
CA SER A 396 20.81 -19.46 30.90
C SER A 396 20.44 -18.33 31.87
N SER A 397 21.42 -17.56 32.35
CA SER A 397 21.23 -16.37 33.20
C SER A 397 21.73 -15.08 32.55
N HIS A 398 22.16 -15.14 31.28
CA HIS A 398 22.73 -14.02 30.55
C HIS A 398 22.04 -13.83 29.20
N VAL A 399 22.10 -12.59 28.70
CA VAL A 399 21.73 -12.23 27.33
C VAL A 399 22.90 -11.53 26.64
N SER A 400 23.05 -11.75 25.34
CA SER A 400 23.84 -10.86 24.50
C SER A 400 23.06 -9.56 24.32
N LEU A 401 23.73 -8.42 24.45
CA LEU A 401 23.15 -7.10 24.25
C LEU A 401 24.06 -6.24 23.38
N GLU A 402 23.49 -5.61 22.37
CA GLU A 402 24.14 -4.60 21.54
C GLU A 402 23.33 -3.30 21.55
N LEU A 403 23.98 -2.18 21.87
CA LEU A 403 23.47 -0.85 21.52
C LEU A 403 24.04 -0.47 20.16
N VAL A 404 23.18 -0.38 19.15
CA VAL A 404 23.56 0.03 17.80
C VAL A 404 22.75 1.24 17.37
N GLY A 405 23.35 2.12 16.57
CA GLY A 405 22.66 3.32 16.11
C GLY A 405 23.52 4.24 15.26
N ALA A 406 22.97 5.41 14.97
CA ALA A 406 23.65 6.46 14.26
C ALA A 406 23.34 7.85 14.85
N TRP A 407 24.36 8.69 14.87
CA TRP A 407 24.28 10.10 15.19
C TRP A 407 24.42 10.95 13.93
N TYR A 408 23.42 11.78 13.64
CA TYR A 408 23.34 12.60 12.42
C TYR A 408 23.61 14.09 12.67
N GLY A 409 24.01 14.46 13.90
CA GLY A 409 24.40 15.82 14.24
C GLY A 409 25.90 16.09 14.01
N ALA A 410 26.38 17.21 14.54
CA ALA A 410 27.80 17.55 14.49
C ALA A 410 28.64 16.47 15.20
N ALA A 411 29.67 15.95 14.52
CA ALA A 411 30.44 14.79 14.99
C ALA A 411 31.07 15.00 16.39
N ASN A 412 31.52 16.22 16.71
CA ASN A 412 32.11 16.57 18.00
C ASN A 412 31.13 16.51 19.19
N LEU A 413 29.82 16.45 18.94
CA LEU A 413 28.79 16.35 19.97
C LEU A 413 28.37 14.90 20.27
N PHE A 414 28.83 13.93 19.49
CA PHE A 414 28.41 12.53 19.66
C PHE A 414 28.75 12.00 21.06
N SER A 415 30.02 12.10 21.48
CA SER A 415 30.47 11.55 22.76
C SER A 415 29.73 12.15 23.95
N SER A 416 29.51 13.47 23.98
CA SER A 416 28.74 14.12 25.04
C SER A 416 27.26 13.76 25.02
N THR A 417 26.70 13.46 23.84
CA THR A 417 25.30 13.08 23.68
C THR A 417 25.04 11.70 24.28
N ILE A 418 25.90 10.73 24.01
CA ILE A 418 25.70 9.34 24.44
C ILE A 418 26.22 9.04 25.86
N ALA A 419 27.17 9.84 26.36
CA ALA A 419 27.79 9.65 27.68
C ALA A 419 26.80 9.48 28.85
N PRO A 420 25.69 10.24 28.96
CA PRO A 420 24.74 10.06 30.05
C PRO A 420 24.17 8.64 30.12
N TYR A 421 23.88 8.02 28.97
CA TYR A 421 23.39 6.64 28.92
C TYR A 421 24.52 5.64 29.24
N LEU A 422 25.67 5.73 28.56
CA LEU A 422 26.78 4.79 28.76
C LEU A 422 27.33 4.81 30.19
N SER A 423 27.28 5.96 30.88
CA SER A 423 27.74 6.07 32.26
C SER A 423 26.92 5.26 33.27
N THR A 424 25.70 4.84 32.90
CA THR A 424 24.86 3.97 33.74
C THR A 424 25.12 2.47 33.55
N LEU A 425 25.96 2.12 32.58
CA LEU A 425 26.24 0.75 32.16
C LEU A 425 27.67 0.34 32.51
N PRO A 426 27.94 -0.97 32.69
CA PRO A 426 29.32 -1.45 32.74
C PRO A 426 30.05 -1.17 31.42
N ALA A 427 31.38 -1.24 31.47
CA ALA A 427 32.19 -1.13 30.26
C ALA A 427 31.80 -2.21 29.23
N PRO A 428 31.68 -1.86 27.93
CA PRO A 428 31.36 -2.80 26.87
C PRO A 428 32.52 -3.77 26.61
N SER A 429 32.19 -4.99 26.20
CA SER A 429 33.19 -5.96 25.73
C SER A 429 33.77 -5.55 24.38
N THR A 430 33.00 -4.84 23.56
CA THR A 430 33.44 -4.29 22.27
C THR A 430 32.75 -2.97 22.01
N SER A 431 33.49 -2.00 21.49
CA SER A 431 32.95 -0.71 21.05
C SER A 431 33.50 -0.34 19.68
N THR A 432 32.62 -0.03 18.75
CA THR A 432 32.96 0.45 17.40
C THR A 432 32.29 1.81 17.18
N ILE A 433 33.07 2.79 16.74
CA ILE A 433 32.57 4.14 16.39
C ILE A 433 33.12 4.45 15.01
N THR A 434 32.24 4.67 14.04
CA THR A 434 32.58 4.86 12.63
C THR A 434 31.99 6.17 12.13
N PRO A 435 32.77 7.27 12.15
CA PRO A 435 32.40 8.52 11.49
C PRO A 435 32.40 8.36 9.97
N GLY A 436 31.51 9.09 9.29
CA GLY A 436 31.41 9.10 7.84
C GLY A 436 30.37 10.08 7.33
N SER A 437 29.98 9.94 6.06
CA SER A 437 28.84 10.65 5.48
C SER A 437 27.51 9.91 5.78
N TYR A 438 26.38 10.55 5.48
CA TYR A 438 25.07 9.90 5.54
C TYR A 438 25.03 8.57 4.77
N ILE A 439 25.50 8.53 3.52
CA ILE A 439 25.47 7.28 2.73
C ILE A 439 26.43 6.22 3.27
N ASN A 440 27.55 6.62 3.89
CA ASN A 440 28.40 5.67 4.61
C ASN A 440 27.64 5.03 5.77
N SER A 441 26.84 5.80 6.52
CA SER A 441 26.02 5.23 7.59
C SER A 441 24.99 4.24 7.07
N VAL A 442 24.33 4.54 5.93
CA VAL A 442 23.40 3.60 5.29
C VAL A 442 24.13 2.30 4.91
N ALA A 443 25.32 2.40 4.33
CA ALA A 443 26.12 1.23 3.95
C ALA A 443 26.61 0.41 5.16
N THR A 444 27.06 1.07 6.22
CA THR A 444 27.52 0.39 7.45
C THR A 444 26.36 -0.32 8.15
N LEU A 445 25.18 0.31 8.22
CA LEU A 445 24.00 -0.26 8.87
C LEU A 445 23.30 -1.35 8.04
N ALA A 446 23.50 -1.36 6.73
CA ALA A 446 23.01 -2.40 5.84
C ALA A 446 23.86 -3.69 5.88
N TYR A 447 25.09 -3.63 6.41
CA TYR A 447 26.03 -4.76 6.40
C TYR A 447 25.42 -6.01 7.08
N PRO A 448 25.58 -7.21 6.49
CA PRO A 448 26.43 -7.56 5.35
C PRO A 448 25.79 -7.37 3.97
N GLN A 449 24.60 -6.78 3.86
CA GLN A 449 23.91 -6.60 2.58
C GLN A 449 24.48 -5.42 1.79
N ALA A 450 24.51 -5.55 0.46
CA ALA A 450 24.85 -4.46 -0.43
C ALA A 450 23.73 -3.41 -0.45
N VAL A 451 24.09 -2.13 -0.42
CA VAL A 451 23.11 -1.03 -0.56
C VAL A 451 22.52 -1.01 -1.96
N ASN A 452 23.35 -1.23 -2.99
CA ASN A 452 22.87 -1.29 -4.37
C ASN A 452 22.24 -2.67 -4.63
N THR A 453 20.91 -2.71 -4.73
CA THR A 453 20.18 -3.98 -4.78
C THR A 453 20.30 -4.69 -6.13
N SER A 454 20.80 -4.01 -7.17
CA SER A 454 21.11 -4.62 -8.46
C SER A 454 22.37 -5.48 -8.47
N THR A 455 23.21 -5.36 -7.43
CA THR A 455 24.55 -5.98 -7.40
C THR A 455 24.63 -7.28 -6.61
N ALA A 456 23.59 -7.62 -5.84
CA ALA A 456 23.52 -8.85 -5.08
C ALA A 456 22.09 -9.37 -5.00
N VAL A 457 21.95 -10.69 -4.86
CA VAL A 457 20.66 -11.36 -4.73
C VAL A 457 20.15 -11.19 -3.29
N GLU A 458 18.87 -10.85 -3.16
CA GLU A 458 18.17 -10.82 -1.87
C GLU A 458 18.22 -12.22 -1.23
N LYS A 459 18.89 -12.34 -0.07
CA LYS A 459 18.83 -13.55 0.74
C LYS A 459 17.42 -13.70 1.30
N ARG A 460 16.90 -14.92 1.28
CA ARG A 460 15.60 -15.27 1.86
C ARG A 460 15.75 -15.88 3.24
N ASP A 461 14.65 -15.91 3.97
CA ASP A 461 14.61 -16.30 5.36
C ASP A 461 13.35 -17.10 5.68
N THR A 462 13.38 -17.97 6.68
CA THR A 462 12.22 -18.76 7.15
C THR A 462 11.90 -18.36 8.58
N PHE A 463 10.96 -17.43 8.76
CA PHE A 463 10.82 -16.78 10.06
C PHE A 463 9.38 -16.50 10.49
N TYR A 464 9.24 -16.18 11.77
CA TYR A 464 8.07 -15.55 12.37
C TYR A 464 8.51 -14.29 13.12
N THR A 465 7.63 -13.29 13.13
CA THR A 465 7.88 -12.02 13.79
C THR A 465 6.64 -11.55 14.52
N LYS A 466 6.86 -10.83 15.62
CA LYS A 466 5.84 -10.07 16.33
C LYS A 466 6.38 -8.67 16.57
N SER A 467 5.48 -7.76 16.96
CA SER A 467 5.89 -6.44 17.41
C SER A 467 5.05 -5.93 18.57
N LEU A 468 5.64 -5.05 19.36
CA LEU A 468 4.98 -4.35 20.45
C LEU A 468 5.43 -2.90 20.51
N MET A 469 4.48 -1.96 20.52
CA MET A 469 4.76 -0.53 20.63
C MET A 469 4.40 -0.07 22.04
N THR A 470 5.38 0.43 22.80
CA THR A 470 5.20 0.85 24.19
C THR A 470 4.72 2.30 24.26
N PRO A 471 3.71 2.64 25.08
CA PRO A 471 3.23 4.02 25.21
C PRO A 471 4.22 4.87 26.04
N SER A 472 4.41 6.13 25.65
CA SER A 472 5.37 7.05 26.29
C SER A 472 4.91 7.55 27.66
N ASP A 473 3.61 7.65 27.89
CA ASP A 473 3.02 8.09 29.16
C ASP A 473 2.94 6.96 30.21
N SER A 474 3.04 5.71 29.77
CA SER A 474 3.09 4.51 30.60
C SER A 474 4.22 3.58 30.14
N PRO A 475 5.50 3.95 30.31
CA PRO A 475 6.63 3.14 29.90
C PRO A 475 6.68 1.79 30.65
N MET A 476 7.52 0.86 30.18
CA MET A 476 7.63 -0.47 30.79
C MET A 476 8.08 -0.37 32.25
N SER A 477 7.37 -1.09 33.13
CA SER A 477 7.72 -1.14 34.56
C SER A 477 9.00 -1.95 34.78
N ALA A 478 9.69 -1.72 35.90
CA ALA A 478 10.87 -2.51 36.26
C ALA A 478 10.55 -4.02 36.37
N ALA A 479 9.34 -4.37 36.83
CA ALA A 479 8.89 -5.76 36.90
C ALA A 479 8.69 -6.36 35.51
N ALA A 480 8.05 -5.63 34.58
CA ALA A 480 7.85 -6.05 33.20
C ALA A 480 9.18 -6.24 32.46
N ILE A 481 10.10 -5.27 32.58
CA ILE A 481 11.44 -5.34 31.99
C ILE A 481 12.18 -6.57 32.51
N LYS A 482 12.19 -6.79 33.84
CA LYS A 482 12.88 -7.93 34.44
C LYS A 482 12.29 -9.27 33.99
N ALA A 483 10.96 -9.38 33.94
CA ALA A 483 10.31 -10.59 33.44
C ALA A 483 10.66 -10.87 31.98
N PHE A 484 10.68 -9.83 31.15
CA PHE A 484 11.04 -9.92 29.75
C PHE A 484 12.50 -10.37 29.54
N VAL A 485 13.45 -9.75 30.22
CA VAL A 485 14.87 -10.15 30.14
C VAL A 485 15.08 -11.54 30.73
N THR A 486 14.38 -11.92 31.80
CA THR A 486 14.46 -13.28 32.36
C THR A 486 13.98 -14.32 31.36
N TYR A 487 12.91 -14.05 30.63
CA TYR A 487 12.41 -14.96 29.60
C TYR A 487 13.43 -15.13 28.46
N MET A 488 14.01 -14.04 27.96
CA MET A 488 15.08 -14.09 26.95
C MET A 488 16.32 -14.85 27.44
N ALA A 489 16.78 -14.61 28.67
CA ALA A 489 17.95 -15.27 29.24
C ALA A 489 17.75 -16.78 29.46
N THR A 490 16.53 -17.19 29.83
CA THR A 490 16.24 -18.59 30.17
C THR A 490 15.70 -19.37 28.99
N GLN A 491 14.49 -19.03 28.51
CA GLN A 491 13.84 -19.72 27.40
C GLN A 491 14.57 -19.45 26.08
N GLY A 492 15.06 -18.22 25.88
CA GLY A 492 15.84 -17.89 24.70
C GLY A 492 17.19 -18.61 24.63
N PHE A 493 17.82 -18.90 25.77
CA PHE A 493 19.04 -19.74 25.80
C PHE A 493 18.78 -21.20 25.41
N SER A 494 17.55 -21.68 25.60
CA SER A 494 17.14 -23.06 25.29
C SER A 494 16.33 -23.20 24.00
N SER A 495 16.14 -22.12 23.24
CA SER A 495 15.39 -22.16 21.97
C SER A 495 16.27 -22.68 20.85
N ASP A 496 15.69 -23.52 19.98
CA ASP A 496 16.31 -24.02 18.75
C ASP A 496 16.12 -23.05 17.56
N THR A 497 15.67 -21.81 17.82
CA THR A 497 15.50 -20.77 16.79
C THR A 497 16.65 -19.78 16.79
N ASP A 498 17.02 -19.28 15.61
CA ASP A 498 17.89 -18.10 15.49
C ASP A 498 17.07 -16.85 15.76
N TRP A 499 17.08 -16.38 17.02
CA TRP A 499 16.25 -15.27 17.47
C TRP A 499 17.02 -14.01 17.83
N PHE A 500 16.35 -12.88 17.65
CA PHE A 500 16.78 -11.60 18.19
C PHE A 500 15.57 -10.75 18.60
N VAL A 501 15.81 -9.77 19.47
CA VAL A 501 14.82 -8.74 19.80
C VAL A 501 15.46 -7.37 19.67
N GLN A 502 14.82 -6.46 18.94
CA GLN A 502 15.24 -5.05 18.85
C GLN A 502 14.28 -4.17 19.63
N VAL A 503 14.79 -3.42 20.62
CA VAL A 503 14.07 -2.34 21.31
C VAL A 503 14.47 -1.03 20.63
N GLU A 504 13.66 -0.60 19.68
CA GLU A 504 13.92 0.51 18.78
C GLU A 504 13.47 1.85 19.40
N LEU A 505 14.37 2.84 19.48
CA LEU A 505 14.05 4.18 19.96
C LEU A 505 13.19 4.93 18.95
N TYR A 506 11.87 4.93 19.16
CA TYR A 506 10.90 5.67 18.36
C TYR A 506 10.67 7.08 18.90
N GLY A 507 10.41 7.17 20.20
CA GLY A 507 9.82 8.37 20.80
C GLY A 507 10.79 9.27 21.56
N GLY A 508 10.25 9.94 22.57
CA GLY A 508 10.92 10.94 23.40
C GLY A 508 10.53 12.37 23.04
N SER A 509 10.81 13.32 23.92
CA SER A 509 10.27 14.70 23.85
C SER A 509 10.59 15.44 22.54
N ASN A 510 11.72 15.09 21.89
CA ASN A 510 12.16 15.70 20.62
C ASN A 510 11.92 14.81 19.40
N SER A 511 11.17 13.71 19.52
CA SER A 511 10.90 12.85 18.37
C SER A 511 9.90 13.51 17.43
N ALA A 512 10.30 13.67 16.17
CA ALA A 512 9.43 14.08 15.09
C ALA A 512 8.27 13.10 14.87
N ILE A 513 8.41 11.82 15.26
CA ILE A 513 7.32 10.84 15.20
C ILE A 513 6.21 11.21 16.18
N ASN A 514 6.55 11.54 17.43
CA ASN A 514 5.57 11.94 18.46
C ASN A 514 4.99 13.34 18.19
N ALA A 515 5.72 14.21 17.50
CA ALA A 515 5.25 15.55 17.16
C ALA A 515 4.13 15.57 16.10
N VAL A 516 3.97 14.48 15.32
CA VAL A 516 2.91 14.36 14.33
C VAL A 516 1.56 14.13 15.03
N PRO A 517 0.51 14.95 14.77
CA PRO A 517 -0.79 14.77 15.39
C PRO A 517 -1.39 13.39 15.09
N LEU A 518 -2.01 12.78 16.11
CA LEU A 518 -2.59 11.44 16.04
C LEU A 518 -3.45 11.22 14.79
N ASP A 519 -4.43 12.09 14.57
CA ASP A 519 -5.41 11.95 13.48
C ASP A 519 -4.91 12.41 12.11
N SER A 520 -3.65 12.82 11.97
CA SER A 520 -3.12 13.34 10.69
C SER A 520 -2.87 12.26 9.63
N THR A 521 -2.81 10.99 10.05
CA THR A 521 -2.53 9.80 9.23
C THR A 521 -3.27 8.59 9.80
N ALA A 522 -3.43 7.51 9.02
CA ALA A 522 -3.97 6.25 9.53
C ALA A 522 -3.08 5.59 10.59
N PHE A 523 -1.77 5.85 10.61
CA PHE A 523 -0.86 5.36 11.64
C PHE A 523 -1.26 5.86 13.04
N ALA A 524 -1.72 4.95 13.89
CA ALA A 524 -2.42 5.28 15.13
C ALA A 524 -1.54 5.35 16.40
N LYS A 525 -0.26 4.98 16.30
CA LYS A 525 0.62 4.79 17.49
C LYS A 525 1.65 5.92 17.62
N ARG A 526 1.17 7.16 17.60
CA ARG A 526 1.99 8.39 17.69
C ARG A 526 2.56 8.66 19.08
N ASP A 527 2.00 8.05 20.11
CA ASP A 527 2.44 8.13 21.51
C ASP A 527 3.53 7.10 21.87
N THR A 528 4.07 6.37 20.89
CA THR A 528 5.07 5.32 21.13
C THR A 528 6.40 5.86 21.66
N LEU A 529 6.96 5.20 22.70
CA LEU A 529 8.34 5.37 23.15
C LEU A 529 9.29 4.41 22.45
N PHE A 530 8.99 3.11 22.51
CA PHE A 530 9.74 2.08 21.80
C PHE A 530 8.84 1.25 20.91
N THR A 531 9.35 0.88 19.74
CA THR A 531 8.85 -0.29 19.02
C THR A 531 9.78 -1.45 19.33
N ILE A 532 9.22 -2.59 19.69
CA ILE A 532 9.97 -3.80 19.98
C ILE A 532 9.69 -4.79 18.86
N GLN A 533 10.70 -5.16 18.09
CA GLN A 533 10.62 -6.24 17.12
C GLN A 533 11.05 -7.55 17.78
N PHE A 534 10.20 -8.56 17.71
CA PHE A 534 10.54 -9.93 18.10
C PHE A 534 10.71 -10.74 16.83
N TYR A 535 11.83 -11.45 16.71
CA TYR A 535 12.14 -12.21 15.52
C TYR A 535 12.71 -13.57 15.89
N ALA A 536 12.23 -14.61 15.23
CA ALA A 536 12.77 -15.95 15.34
C ALA A 536 12.78 -16.57 13.95
N SER A 537 13.96 -17.05 13.53
CA SER A 537 14.16 -17.77 12.28
C SER A 537 14.45 -19.25 12.52
N SER A 538 14.27 -20.07 11.48
CA SER A 538 14.90 -21.39 11.42
C SER A 538 16.42 -21.24 11.58
N GLU A 539 17.05 -22.21 12.25
CA GLU A 539 18.50 -22.21 12.45
C GLU A 539 19.27 -22.27 11.11
N GLY A 540 20.34 -21.47 11.00
CA GLY A 540 21.34 -21.52 9.92
C GLY A 540 21.29 -20.36 8.91
N ASP A 541 22.34 -20.25 8.07
CA ASP A 541 22.42 -19.30 6.94
C ASP A 541 22.66 -20.06 5.62
N PRO A 542 21.65 -20.18 4.72
CA PRO A 542 20.31 -19.60 4.83
C PRO A 542 19.40 -20.39 5.79
N ALA A 543 18.48 -19.70 6.44
CA ALA A 543 17.44 -20.30 7.28
C ALA A 543 16.37 -20.96 6.41
N LEU A 544 16.43 -22.29 6.29
CA LEU A 544 15.58 -23.07 5.40
C LEU A 544 14.28 -23.55 6.08
N PRO A 545 13.20 -23.80 5.29
CA PRO A 545 11.99 -24.43 5.80
C PRO A 545 12.22 -25.90 6.21
N PRO A 546 11.39 -26.45 7.12
CA PRO A 546 10.23 -25.82 7.76
C PRO A 546 10.61 -24.85 8.89
N TYR A 547 9.69 -23.95 9.23
CA TYR A 547 9.81 -23.11 10.42
C TYR A 547 9.58 -23.95 11.70
N PRO A 548 10.38 -23.77 12.77
CA PRO A 548 10.18 -24.49 14.04
C PRO A 548 8.83 -24.21 14.68
N ALA A 549 8.10 -25.26 15.06
CA ALA A 549 6.72 -25.13 15.55
C ALA A 549 6.65 -24.45 16.93
N ASP A 550 7.65 -24.64 17.77
CA ASP A 550 7.80 -24.00 19.08
C ASP A 550 8.13 -22.50 18.98
N GLY A 551 8.74 -22.06 17.87
CA GLY A 551 9.08 -20.66 17.59
C GLY A 551 7.89 -19.71 17.70
N PHE A 552 6.68 -20.15 17.35
CA PHE A 552 5.46 -19.35 17.56
C PHE A 552 5.20 -19.10 19.05
N SER A 553 5.12 -20.18 19.84
CA SER A 553 4.87 -20.11 21.28
C SER A 553 5.99 -19.41 22.04
N PHE A 554 7.22 -19.48 21.52
CA PHE A 554 8.38 -18.78 22.06
C PHE A 554 8.23 -17.26 21.95
N LEU A 555 7.90 -16.74 20.76
CA LEU A 555 7.64 -15.31 20.60
C LEU A 555 6.37 -14.86 21.35
N ASP A 556 5.34 -15.70 21.43
CA ASP A 556 4.16 -15.42 22.25
C ASP A 556 4.53 -15.30 23.74
N GLY A 557 5.42 -16.17 24.23
CA GLY A 557 5.94 -16.12 25.59
C GLY A 557 6.77 -14.87 25.87
N MET A 558 7.60 -14.42 24.92
CA MET A 558 8.31 -13.14 25.03
C MET A 558 7.34 -11.97 25.19
N VAL A 559 6.37 -11.83 24.29
CA VAL A 559 5.37 -10.76 24.35
C VAL A 559 4.57 -10.84 25.65
N SER A 560 4.12 -12.05 26.02
CA SER A 560 3.33 -12.29 27.24
C SER A 560 4.10 -11.95 28.51
N SER A 561 5.41 -12.21 28.55
CA SER A 561 6.26 -11.87 29.70
C SER A 561 6.29 -10.36 29.98
N LEU A 562 6.14 -9.54 28.94
CA LEU A 562 6.07 -8.08 29.07
C LEU A 562 4.66 -7.60 29.39
N VAL A 563 3.68 -8.02 28.58
CA VAL A 563 2.28 -7.56 28.69
C VAL A 563 1.64 -7.99 30.01
N SER A 564 1.85 -9.25 30.44
CA SER A 564 1.24 -9.76 31.68
C SER A 564 1.82 -9.15 32.96
N ASN A 565 2.99 -8.52 32.85
CA ASN A 565 3.65 -7.79 33.95
C ASN A 565 3.48 -6.26 33.82
N SER A 566 2.65 -5.83 32.88
CA SER A 566 2.28 -4.43 32.67
C SER A 566 0.85 -4.18 33.19
N PRO A 567 0.42 -2.90 33.36
CA PRO A 567 -0.94 -2.60 33.79
C PRO A 567 -2.00 -3.28 32.91
N ALA A 568 -3.12 -3.69 33.50
CA ALA A 568 -4.19 -4.38 32.76
C ALA A 568 -4.77 -3.54 31.60
N ASN A 569 -4.69 -2.21 31.71
CA ASN A 569 -5.10 -1.24 30.71
C ASN A 569 -3.91 -0.64 29.94
N TRP A 570 -2.76 -1.33 29.87
CA TRP A 570 -1.59 -0.84 29.17
C TRP A 570 -1.90 -0.65 27.68
N SER A 571 -1.86 0.59 27.20
CA SER A 571 -2.28 0.97 25.84
C SER A 571 -1.18 0.70 24.80
N TYR A 572 -0.63 -0.51 24.81
CA TYR A 572 0.38 -0.90 23.83
C TYR A 572 -0.22 -1.05 22.42
N GLY A 573 0.65 -1.04 21.40
CA GLY A 573 0.29 -1.28 20.00
C GLY A 573 1.10 -2.40 19.37
N ALA A 574 0.88 -2.62 18.09
CA ALA A 574 1.76 -3.41 17.24
C ALA A 574 2.09 -2.62 15.98
N TYR A 575 3.23 -2.93 15.36
CA TYR A 575 3.71 -2.23 14.17
C TYR A 575 3.55 -3.11 12.93
N LEU A 576 2.73 -2.64 11.97
CA LEU A 576 2.27 -3.45 10.85
C LEU A 576 3.36 -3.78 9.81
N ASN A 577 4.48 -3.04 9.77
CA ASN A 577 5.65 -3.45 8.99
C ASN A 577 6.34 -4.70 9.56
N TYR A 578 6.06 -5.06 10.82
CA TYR A 578 6.43 -6.33 11.48
C TYR A 578 5.17 -7.17 11.69
N ALA A 579 4.47 -7.44 10.58
CA ALA A 579 3.16 -8.08 10.59
C ALA A 579 3.20 -9.48 11.22
N ASP A 580 2.41 -9.63 12.28
CA ASP A 580 2.08 -10.89 12.93
C ASP A 580 0.76 -11.44 12.35
N ASP A 581 0.86 -12.55 11.62
CA ASP A 581 -0.25 -13.25 10.97
C ASP A 581 -1.10 -14.10 11.93
N MET A 582 -0.74 -14.15 13.22
CA MET A 582 -1.42 -14.91 14.27
C MET A 582 -2.13 -14.02 15.31
N LEU A 583 -2.12 -12.68 15.17
CA LEU A 583 -2.82 -11.78 16.10
C LEU A 583 -4.34 -11.99 16.18
N GLY A 584 -4.93 -12.62 15.17
CA GLY A 584 -6.36 -12.89 15.12
C GLY A 584 -7.21 -11.62 15.29
N ALA A 585 -8.28 -11.72 16.10
CA ALA A 585 -9.24 -10.64 16.30
C ALA A 585 -8.65 -9.36 16.93
N ASN A 586 -7.49 -9.45 17.58
CA ASN A 586 -6.86 -8.29 18.22
C ASN A 586 -6.09 -7.39 17.22
N ALA A 587 -5.86 -7.86 16.00
CA ALA A 587 -5.06 -7.13 15.01
C ALA A 587 -5.56 -5.70 14.77
N SER A 588 -6.87 -5.50 14.63
CA SER A 588 -7.44 -4.18 14.34
C SER A 588 -7.19 -3.18 15.48
N ALA A 589 -7.38 -3.62 16.72
CA ALA A 589 -7.14 -2.80 17.91
C ALA A 589 -5.65 -2.45 18.09
N LEU A 590 -4.74 -3.40 17.83
CA LEU A 590 -3.31 -3.20 18.02
C LEU A 590 -2.66 -2.36 16.92
N TYR A 591 -3.07 -2.55 15.65
CA TYR A 591 -2.50 -1.83 14.51
C TYR A 591 -3.16 -0.47 14.26
N TYR A 592 -4.50 -0.39 14.37
CA TYR A 592 -5.26 0.78 13.95
C TYR A 592 -5.95 1.50 15.12
N GLY A 593 -6.20 0.82 16.25
CA GLY A 593 -6.82 1.43 17.42
C GLY A 593 -8.15 2.14 17.10
N SER A 594 -8.31 3.38 17.58
CA SER A 594 -9.50 4.20 17.34
C SER A 594 -9.73 4.57 15.86
N HIS A 595 -8.69 4.48 15.01
CA HIS A 595 -8.80 4.80 13.59
C HIS A 595 -9.53 3.73 12.76
N TYR A 596 -9.74 2.52 13.30
CA TYR A 596 -10.27 1.40 12.52
C TYR A 596 -11.64 1.67 11.90
N ALA A 597 -12.57 2.27 12.66
CA ALA A 597 -13.92 2.56 12.15
C ALA A 597 -13.91 3.54 10.95
N ARG A 598 -13.02 4.54 10.98
CA ARG A 598 -12.83 5.46 9.84
C ARG A 598 -12.22 4.73 8.65
N LEU A 599 -11.24 3.87 8.89
CA LEU A 599 -10.65 3.03 7.84
C LEU A 599 -11.69 2.14 7.17
N GLN A 600 -12.56 1.46 7.93
CA GLN A 600 -13.64 0.64 7.38
C GLN A 600 -14.61 1.46 6.52
N SER A 601 -14.98 2.67 6.98
CA SER A 601 -15.85 3.56 6.20
C SER A 601 -15.24 3.95 4.86
N ILE A 602 -13.93 4.25 4.83
CA ILE A 602 -13.21 4.56 3.59
C ILE A 602 -13.09 3.32 2.71
N LYS A 603 -12.80 2.16 3.31
CA LYS A 603 -12.65 0.88 2.62
C LYS A 603 -13.93 0.49 1.89
N ALA A 604 -15.08 0.60 2.55
CA ALA A 604 -16.39 0.37 1.95
C ALA A 604 -16.68 1.29 0.75
N ALA A 605 -16.13 2.52 0.75
CA ALA A 605 -16.32 3.46 -0.36
C ALA A 605 -15.43 3.18 -1.57
N VAL A 606 -14.15 2.80 -1.36
CA VAL A 606 -13.17 2.68 -2.45
C VAL A 606 -12.93 1.24 -2.92
N ASP A 607 -13.31 0.25 -2.11
CA ASP A 607 -13.19 -1.17 -2.41
C ASP A 607 -14.34 -1.99 -1.81
N PRO A 608 -15.60 -1.80 -2.28
CA PRO A 608 -16.78 -2.47 -1.74
C PRO A 608 -16.79 -4.00 -1.99
N LEU A 609 -15.95 -4.50 -2.90
CA LEU A 609 -15.84 -5.93 -3.22
C LEU A 609 -14.73 -6.63 -2.43
N ASP A 610 -14.02 -5.90 -1.58
CA ASP A 610 -12.87 -6.40 -0.83
C ASP A 610 -11.82 -7.07 -1.74
N THR A 611 -11.55 -6.42 -2.88
CA THR A 611 -10.54 -6.81 -3.87
C THR A 611 -9.14 -6.84 -3.21
N PHE A 612 -8.82 -5.78 -2.47
CA PHE A 612 -7.57 -5.61 -1.75
C PHE A 612 -7.69 -6.06 -0.29
N ARG A 613 -7.83 -7.37 -0.10
CA ARG A 613 -7.92 -7.99 1.23
C ARG A 613 -6.61 -8.65 1.63
N PHE A 614 -6.33 -8.75 2.92
CA PHE A 614 -5.27 -9.58 3.50
C PHE A 614 -5.57 -9.81 4.99
N PRO A 615 -5.00 -10.86 5.63
CA PRO A 615 -5.47 -11.33 6.95
C PRO A 615 -5.51 -10.29 8.08
N VAL A 616 -4.62 -9.30 8.05
CA VAL A 616 -4.53 -8.22 9.07
C VAL A 616 -4.90 -6.83 8.51
N GLY A 617 -5.53 -6.80 7.34
CA GLY A 617 -5.96 -5.59 6.66
C GLY A 617 -7.25 -5.01 7.22
N VAL A 618 -7.68 -3.90 6.63
CA VAL A 618 -8.98 -3.30 6.88
C VAL A 618 -10.03 -4.03 6.05
N SER A 619 -11.07 -4.56 6.70
CA SER A 619 -12.21 -5.19 6.03
C SER A 619 -13.32 -4.17 5.74
N THR A 620 -14.17 -4.49 4.76
CA THR A 620 -15.41 -3.75 4.49
C THR A 620 -16.45 -3.90 5.59
#